data_AF-A0A367KC38-F1
#
_entry.id   AF-A0A367KC38-F1
#
_cell.length_a   1.000
_cell.length_b   1.000
_cell.length_c   1.000
_cell.angle_alpha   90.00
_cell.angle_beta   90.00
_cell.angle_gamma   90.00
#
_symmetry.space_group_name_H-M   'P 1'
#
loop_
_entity.id
_entity.type
_entity.pdbx_description
1 polymer ?
#
loop_
_entity_poly.entity_id
_entity_poly.type
_entity_poly.pdbx_seq_one_letter_code
_entity_poly.pdbx_strand_id
1 'polypeptide(L)'
;TIFSLIASSRGALSTLYPALTKTVTNISPYLKNLSQTTSSKLLALFSSMSAPGFLLADESNHHLIEYLLEALNNLLQFQFSNNPGLVYAILRSHRKFQRLAEFSLDNALIEIERARQAKESRLPRQSSEEPGGATNPGMSEKAKESKNLSYEQIIEYLRNLSITDILPVAHPVIIRKFQWSDPLVIWFRSMLWGQAYIASISNYGPWNNTHVKLFHVKQQQQQQQQQQQSQQVTDDTSFTTRISNA
;
A
#
# COMPACT_ATOMS: atom_id res chain seq x y z
N THR A 1 3.83 3.94 -5.85
CA THR A 1 5.10 3.38 -5.35
C THR A 1 4.80 2.16 -4.49
N ILE A 2 5.75 1.23 -4.28
CA ILE A 2 5.57 -0.03 -3.51
C ILE A 2 4.82 0.19 -2.18
N PHE A 3 5.12 1.28 -1.46
CA PHE A 3 4.38 1.67 -0.27
C PHE A 3 2.86 1.84 -0.48
N SER A 4 2.42 2.51 -1.55
CA SER A 4 0.99 2.67 -1.85
C SER A 4 0.34 1.35 -2.26
N LEU A 5 1.09 0.47 -2.94
CA LEU A 5 0.58 -0.88 -3.24
C LEU A 5 0.38 -1.71 -1.97
N ILE A 6 1.27 -1.58 -0.98
CA ILE A 6 1.15 -2.35 0.28
C ILE A 6 0.18 -1.69 1.26
N ALA A 7 0.23 -0.36 1.40
CA ALA A 7 -0.58 0.39 2.35
C ALA A 7 -2.03 0.61 1.88
N SER A 8 -2.28 0.74 0.57
CA SER A 8 -3.64 0.97 0.04
C SER A 8 -4.36 -0.30 -0.39
N SER A 9 -3.66 -1.40 -0.73
CA SER A 9 -4.33 -2.57 -1.31
C SER A 9 -5.13 -3.40 -0.30
N ARG A 10 -5.05 -3.14 1.01
CA ARG A 10 -5.83 -3.83 2.07
C ARG A 10 -5.85 -5.37 1.88
N GLY A 11 -4.76 -5.96 1.41
CA GLY A 11 -4.64 -7.41 1.18
C GLY A 11 -4.97 -7.90 -0.23
N ALA A 12 -5.52 -7.07 -1.12
CA ALA A 12 -5.81 -7.46 -2.52
C ALA A 12 -4.54 -7.80 -3.33
N LEU A 13 -3.37 -7.30 -2.90
CA LEU A 13 -2.07 -7.55 -3.53
C LEU A 13 -1.08 -8.24 -2.57
N SER A 14 -1.56 -8.93 -1.53
CA SER A 14 -0.72 -9.61 -0.53
C SER A 14 0.29 -10.57 -1.17
N THR A 15 -0.11 -11.27 -2.24
CA THR A 15 0.74 -12.13 -3.06
C THR A 15 2.01 -11.44 -3.58
N LEU A 16 1.97 -10.13 -3.85
CA LEU A 16 3.12 -9.40 -4.37
C LEU A 16 4.12 -9.00 -3.29
N TYR A 17 3.72 -9.01 -2.02
CA TYR A 17 4.54 -8.48 -0.93
C TYR A 17 5.87 -9.22 -0.80
N PRO A 18 5.94 -10.57 -0.80
CA PRO A 18 7.20 -11.28 -0.66
C PRO A 18 8.19 -10.93 -1.79
N ALA A 19 7.70 -10.87 -3.04
CA ALA A 19 8.53 -10.57 -4.20
C ALA A 19 9.06 -9.13 -4.18
N LEU A 20 8.21 -8.17 -3.82
CA LEU A 20 8.58 -6.76 -3.73
C LEU A 20 9.57 -6.52 -2.59
N THR A 21 9.31 -7.06 -1.40
CA THR A 21 10.20 -6.88 -0.25
C THR A 21 11.57 -7.51 -0.50
N LYS A 22 11.62 -8.75 -1.04
CA LYS A 22 12.90 -9.39 -1.41
C LYS A 22 13.68 -8.57 -2.44
N THR A 23 12.99 -7.96 -3.41
CA THR A 23 13.63 -7.08 -4.39
C THR A 23 14.24 -5.85 -3.72
N VAL A 24 13.51 -5.22 -2.78
CA VAL A 24 14.02 -4.10 -1.98
C VAL A 24 15.24 -4.51 -1.16
N THR A 25 15.23 -5.68 -0.54
CA THR A 25 16.37 -6.21 0.25
C THR A 25 17.61 -6.46 -0.62
N ASN A 26 17.44 -6.99 -1.83
CA ASN A 26 18.56 -7.24 -2.74
C ASN A 26 19.27 -5.95 -3.18
N ILE A 27 18.50 -4.89 -3.43
CA ILE A 27 19.05 -3.63 -3.92
C ILE A 27 19.52 -2.72 -2.78
N SER A 28 19.08 -2.96 -1.54
CA SER A 28 19.30 -2.06 -0.40
C SER A 28 20.77 -1.72 -0.11
N PRO A 29 21.77 -2.62 -0.26
CA PRO A 29 23.18 -2.28 -0.04
C PRO A 29 23.72 -1.23 -1.03
N TYR A 30 23.04 -1.05 -2.17
CA TYR A 30 23.48 -0.18 -3.26
C TYR A 30 22.70 1.13 -3.37
N LEU A 31 21.63 1.28 -2.58
CA LEU A 31 20.78 2.47 -2.61
C LEU A 31 21.47 3.66 -1.95
N LYS A 32 21.77 4.70 -2.73
CA LYS A 32 22.38 5.95 -2.29
C LYS A 32 21.43 7.13 -2.51
N ASN A 33 21.61 8.21 -1.75
CA ASN A 33 20.90 9.47 -1.93
C ASN A 33 19.37 9.32 -1.89
N LEU A 34 18.85 8.53 -0.96
CA LEU A 34 17.40 8.40 -0.78
C LEU A 34 16.78 9.74 -0.36
N SER A 35 15.72 10.13 -1.07
CA SER A 35 14.94 11.33 -0.70
C SER A 35 14.30 11.17 0.68
N GLN A 36 14.07 12.28 1.37
CA GLN A 36 13.42 12.28 2.68
C GLN A 36 12.03 11.64 2.65
N THR A 37 11.30 11.84 1.54
CA THR A 37 10.00 11.22 1.29
C THR A 37 10.12 9.70 1.15
N THR A 38 11.12 9.20 0.43
CA THR A 38 11.36 7.76 0.27
C THR A 38 11.73 7.13 1.62
N SER A 39 12.62 7.76 2.37
CA SER A 39 13.02 7.32 3.71
C SER A 39 11.81 7.23 4.66
N SER A 40 10.97 8.27 4.66
CA SER A 40 9.75 8.29 5.48
C SER A 40 8.76 7.19 5.06
N LYS A 41 8.61 6.94 3.75
CA LYS A 41 7.74 5.87 3.23
C LYS A 41 8.27 4.46 3.56
N LEU A 42 9.59 4.25 3.54
CA LEU A 42 10.20 2.98 3.98
C LEU A 42 9.90 2.72 5.46
N LEU A 43 10.02 3.73 6.33
CA LEU A 43 9.68 3.56 7.73
C LEU A 43 8.18 3.46 7.99
N ALA A 44 7.36 4.14 7.19
CA ALA A 44 5.91 3.94 7.24
C ALA A 44 5.55 2.50 6.86
N LEU A 45 6.22 1.91 5.85
CA LEU A 45 6.06 0.50 5.48
C LEU A 45 6.43 -0.42 6.66
N PHE A 46 7.60 -0.19 7.26
CA PHE A 46 8.03 -0.91 8.46
C PHE A 46 7.00 -0.81 9.58
N SER A 47 6.47 0.39 9.83
CA SER A 47 5.44 0.62 10.86
C SER A 47 4.16 -0.17 10.58
N SER A 48 3.74 -0.25 9.32
CA SER A 48 2.54 -1.02 8.96
C SER A 48 2.75 -2.53 9.06
N MET A 49 3.93 -3.03 8.66
CA MET A 49 4.20 -4.45 8.69
C MET A 49 4.47 -4.94 10.12
N SER A 50 5.12 -4.14 10.97
CA SER A 50 5.36 -4.45 12.39
C SER A 50 4.15 -4.27 13.30
N ALA A 51 3.01 -3.82 12.77
CA ALA A 51 1.79 -3.72 13.56
C ALA A 51 1.31 -5.13 13.98
N PRO A 52 0.91 -5.34 15.24
CA PRO A 52 0.40 -6.62 15.73
C PRO A 52 -0.70 -7.22 14.83
N GLY A 53 -1.64 -6.39 14.38
CA GLY A 53 -2.74 -6.83 13.52
C GLY A 53 -2.31 -7.27 12.13
N PHE A 54 -1.18 -6.78 11.60
CA PHE A 54 -0.62 -7.28 10.34
C PHE A 54 0.18 -8.56 10.58
N LEU A 55 1.05 -8.54 11.59
CA LEU A 55 1.89 -9.68 11.96
C LEU A 55 1.10 -10.95 12.22
N LEU A 56 0.01 -10.83 12.97
CA LEU A 56 -0.82 -11.97 13.36
C LEU A 56 -1.90 -12.34 12.32
N ALA A 57 -2.01 -11.61 11.21
CA ALA A 57 -3.00 -11.91 10.19
C ALA A 57 -2.65 -13.15 9.35
N ASP A 58 -1.36 -13.43 9.18
CA ASP A 58 -0.86 -14.56 8.40
C ASP A 58 0.49 -15.01 8.97
N GLU A 59 0.68 -16.31 9.12
CA GLU A 59 1.94 -16.89 9.61
C GLU A 59 3.13 -16.49 8.73
N SER A 60 2.95 -16.19 7.45
CA SER A 60 4.03 -15.78 6.55
C SER A 60 4.44 -14.31 6.65
N ASN A 61 3.65 -13.46 7.34
CA ASN A 61 3.89 -12.02 7.38
C ASN A 61 5.16 -11.62 8.14
N HIS A 62 5.62 -12.43 9.09
CA HIS A 62 6.86 -12.16 9.82
C HIS A 62 8.09 -12.17 8.89
N HIS A 63 8.11 -13.02 7.86
CA HIS A 63 9.19 -13.02 6.86
C HIS A 63 9.29 -11.70 6.10
N LEU A 64 8.16 -11.01 5.87
CA LEU A 64 8.17 -9.70 5.21
C LEU A 64 8.92 -8.66 6.05
N ILE A 65 8.73 -8.70 7.37
CA ILE A 65 9.46 -7.81 8.28
C ILE A 65 10.92 -8.19 8.33
N GLU A 66 11.25 -9.48 8.39
CA GLU A 66 12.63 -9.96 8.37
C GLU A 66 13.40 -9.39 7.17
N TYR A 67 12.84 -9.51 5.96
CA TYR A 67 13.44 -8.94 4.75
C TYR A 67 13.54 -7.41 4.81
N LEU A 68 12.55 -6.72 5.39
CA LEU A 68 12.56 -5.26 5.48
C LEU A 68 13.56 -4.76 6.53
N LEU A 69 13.70 -5.46 7.65
CA LEU A 69 14.73 -5.20 8.66
C LEU A 69 16.12 -5.42 8.09
N GLU A 70 16.33 -6.51 7.35
CA GLU A 70 17.58 -6.73 6.61
C GLU A 70 17.84 -5.61 5.59
N ALA A 71 16.81 -5.15 4.89
CA ALA A 71 16.96 -4.04 3.95
C ALA A 71 17.43 -2.74 4.65
N LEU A 72 16.85 -2.42 5.81
CA LEU A 72 17.24 -1.27 6.64
C LEU A 72 18.65 -1.46 7.24
N ASN A 73 18.98 -2.68 7.67
CA ASN A 73 20.29 -3.02 8.20
C ASN A 73 21.39 -2.85 7.14
N ASN A 74 21.16 -3.35 5.92
CA ASN A 74 22.04 -3.16 4.77
C ASN A 74 22.24 -1.66 4.44
N LEU A 75 21.16 -0.86 4.48
CA LEU A 75 21.24 0.58 4.26
C LEU A 75 22.09 1.29 5.33
N LEU A 76 21.98 0.87 6.59
CA LEU A 76 22.80 1.38 7.69
C LEU A 76 24.25 0.92 7.60
N GLN A 77 24.51 -0.35 7.23
CA GLN A 77 25.86 -0.89 7.18
C GLN A 77 26.67 -0.38 5.98
N PHE A 78 26.07 -0.37 4.79
CA PHE A 78 26.80 -0.09 3.55
C PHE A 78 26.63 1.36 3.06
N GLN A 79 25.55 2.04 3.44
CA GLN A 79 25.18 3.35 2.87
C GLN A 79 24.81 4.39 3.93
N PHE A 80 25.41 4.31 5.13
CA PHE A 80 25.18 5.25 6.23
C PHE A 80 25.36 6.71 5.83
N SER A 81 26.58 7.08 5.43
CA SER A 81 26.96 8.47 5.09
C SER A 81 26.25 8.98 3.83
N ASN A 82 25.82 8.06 2.95
CA ASN A 82 25.12 8.38 1.71
C ASN A 82 23.60 8.57 1.89
N ASN A 83 23.04 8.20 3.04
CA ASN A 83 21.60 8.30 3.32
C ASN A 83 21.30 8.91 4.70
N PRO A 84 21.79 10.12 5.03
CA PRO A 84 21.61 10.72 6.36
C PRO A 84 20.13 11.00 6.69
N GLY A 85 19.28 11.28 5.70
CA GLY A 85 17.84 11.47 5.90
C GLY A 85 17.13 10.18 6.34
N LEU A 86 17.58 9.02 5.85
CA LEU A 86 17.09 7.71 6.31
C LEU A 86 17.54 7.46 7.75
N VAL A 87 18.81 7.68 8.06
CA VAL A 87 19.36 7.53 9.41
C VAL A 87 18.58 8.39 10.40
N TYR A 88 18.37 9.67 10.07
CA TYR A 88 17.58 10.58 10.88
C TYR A 88 16.14 10.05 11.10
N ALA A 89 15.50 9.56 10.04
CA ALA A 89 14.17 8.99 10.14
C ALA A 89 14.15 7.75 11.08
N ILE A 90 15.17 6.89 11.02
CA ILE A 90 15.29 5.70 11.87
C ILE A 90 15.45 6.12 13.34
N LEU A 91 16.36 7.06 13.63
CA LEU A 91 16.58 7.57 14.98
C LEU A 91 15.31 8.19 15.58
N ARG A 92 14.57 8.97 14.78
CA ARG A 92 13.28 9.54 15.19
C ARG A 92 12.21 8.47 15.44
N SER A 93 12.31 7.33 14.76
CA SER A 93 11.34 6.23 14.83
C SER A 93 11.75 5.11 15.78
N HIS A 94 12.81 5.28 16.60
CA HIS A 94 13.38 4.22 17.45
C HIS A 94 12.34 3.45 18.28
N ARG A 95 11.31 4.14 18.81
CA ARG A 95 10.22 3.50 19.57
C ARG A 95 9.49 2.40 18.81
N LYS A 96 9.40 2.50 17.48
CA LYS A 96 8.74 1.48 16.65
C LYS A 96 9.58 0.21 16.57
N PHE A 97 10.90 0.35 16.46
CA PHE A 97 11.82 -0.79 16.51
C PHE A 97 11.84 -1.44 17.89
N GLN A 98 11.84 -0.62 18.95
CA GLN A 98 11.78 -1.12 20.33
C GLN A 98 10.50 -1.90 20.58
N ARG A 99 9.34 -1.41 20.13
CA ARG A 99 8.06 -2.14 20.25
C ARG A 99 8.07 -3.50 19.53
N LEU A 100 8.77 -3.60 18.40
CA LEU A 100 8.95 -4.87 17.71
C LEU A 100 9.93 -5.80 18.45
N ALA A 101 10.98 -5.26 19.06
CA ALA A 101 11.95 -6.03 19.84
C ALA A 101 11.35 -6.59 21.14
N GLU A 102 10.48 -5.82 21.80
CA GLU A 102 9.73 -6.20 23.00
C GLU A 102 8.39 -6.89 22.66
N PHE A 103 8.23 -7.35 21.42
CA PHE A 103 6.98 -7.94 20.96
C PHE A 103 6.64 -9.18 21.79
N SER A 104 5.43 -9.19 22.35
CA SER A 104 4.85 -10.33 23.05
C SER A 104 3.46 -10.59 22.50
N LEU A 105 3.13 -11.87 22.33
CA LEU A 105 1.85 -12.32 21.77
C LEU A 105 0.68 -11.84 22.63
N ASP A 106 0.78 -11.90 23.95
CA ASP A 106 -0.28 -11.47 24.86
C ASP A 106 -0.60 -9.98 24.70
N ASN A 107 0.46 -9.16 24.68
CA ASN A 107 0.34 -7.70 24.48
C ASN A 107 -0.24 -7.37 23.10
N ALA A 108 0.16 -8.10 22.08
CA ALA A 108 -0.32 -7.95 20.71
C ALA A 108 -1.83 -8.23 20.60
N LEU A 109 -2.32 -9.32 21.20
CA LEU A 109 -3.74 -9.67 21.20
C LEU A 109 -4.58 -8.62 21.95
N ILE A 110 -4.10 -8.14 23.09
CA ILE A 110 -4.74 -7.05 23.83
C ILE A 110 -4.81 -5.77 23.00
N GLU A 111 -3.74 -5.42 22.28
CA GLU A 111 -3.71 -4.23 21.41
C GLU A 111 -4.70 -4.35 20.24
N ILE A 112 -4.81 -5.53 19.62
CA ILE A 112 -5.77 -5.81 18.55
C ILE A 112 -7.22 -5.69 19.05
N GLU A 113 -7.53 -6.29 20.19
CA GLU A 113 -8.90 -6.27 20.73
C GLU A 113 -9.31 -4.84 21.13
N ARG A 114 -8.41 -4.07 21.76
CA ARG A 114 -8.64 -2.64 22.03
C ARG A 114 -8.89 -1.84 20.75
N ALA A 115 -8.13 -2.10 19.70
CA ALA A 115 -8.31 -1.44 18.41
C ALA A 115 -9.66 -1.81 17.76
N ARG A 116 -10.12 -3.06 17.92
CA ARG A 116 -11.42 -3.54 17.45
C ARG A 116 -12.57 -2.83 18.16
N GLN A 117 -12.54 -2.78 19.49
CA GLN A 117 -13.55 -2.10 20.31
C GLN A 117 -13.63 -0.59 20.02
N ALA A 118 -12.48 0.06 19.83
CA ALA A 118 -12.43 1.48 19.46
C ALA A 118 -13.01 1.78 18.06
N LYS A 119 -13.01 0.80 17.16
CA LYS A 119 -13.61 0.91 15.82
C LYS A 119 -15.12 0.68 15.87
N GLU A 120 -15.57 -0.22 16.75
CA GLU A 120 -16.99 -0.55 16.97
C GLU A 120 -17.75 0.61 17.63
N SER A 121 -17.14 1.31 18.59
CA SER A 121 -17.72 2.51 19.22
C SER A 121 -17.80 3.74 18.32
N ARG A 122 -17.19 3.71 17.12
CA ARG A 122 -17.18 4.82 16.14
C ARG A 122 -18.25 4.70 15.04
N LEU A 123 -19.05 3.63 15.02
CA LEU A 123 -20.20 3.46 14.11
C LEU A 123 -21.51 3.84 14.84
N PRO A 124 -22.53 4.41 14.17
CA PRO A 124 -23.13 5.69 14.58
C PRO A 124 -24.22 5.63 15.65
N ARG A 125 -24.12 6.51 16.65
CA ARG A 125 -25.29 7.22 17.20
C ARG A 125 -25.52 8.47 16.35
N GLN A 126 -26.49 8.43 15.44
CA GLN A 126 -26.98 9.61 14.72
C GLN A 126 -28.24 10.14 15.42
N SER A 127 -28.14 11.31 16.06
CA SER A 127 -29.22 12.30 16.14
C SER A 127 -28.68 13.61 16.72
N SER A 128 -28.69 14.63 15.85
CA SER A 128 -28.91 16.06 16.12
C SER A 128 -28.14 16.76 17.25
N GLU A 129 -27.27 17.70 16.89
CA GLU A 129 -27.40 19.13 17.27
C GLU A 129 -26.38 20.03 16.54
N GLU A 130 -26.82 21.26 16.25
CA GLU A 130 -26.18 22.29 15.42
C GLU A 130 -24.97 23.02 16.07
N PRO A 131 -24.14 23.74 15.28
CA PRO A 131 -22.97 24.46 15.80
C PRO A 131 -23.30 25.92 16.18
N GLY A 132 -23.34 26.20 17.48
CA GLY A 132 -23.33 27.55 18.05
C GLY A 132 -21.94 27.92 18.60
N GLY A 133 -21.40 29.07 18.19
CA GLY A 133 -20.04 29.52 18.56
C GLY A 133 -19.90 30.21 19.92
N ALA A 134 -18.67 30.32 20.40
CA ALA A 134 -18.07 31.50 21.06
C ALA A 134 -16.70 31.16 21.71
N THR A 135 -15.65 31.73 21.10
CA THR A 135 -14.48 32.42 21.69
C THR A 135 -14.00 32.22 23.14
N ASN A 136 -12.69 31.91 23.22
CA ASN A 136 -11.59 32.51 24.03
C ASN A 136 -11.43 32.14 25.53
N PRO A 137 -10.27 32.43 26.17
CA PRO A 137 -8.86 32.33 25.73
C PRO A 137 -7.91 31.72 26.80
N GLY A 138 -6.71 31.31 26.39
CA GLY A 138 -5.48 31.44 27.20
C GLY A 138 -5.23 30.45 28.34
N MET A 139 -4.30 29.52 28.14
CA MET A 139 -3.39 29.10 29.20
C MET A 139 -1.99 28.90 28.60
N SER A 140 -1.06 29.69 29.14
CA SER A 140 0.36 29.71 28.86
C SER A 140 0.98 28.31 28.96
N GLU A 141 1.58 27.84 27.88
CA GLU A 141 2.60 26.80 27.96
C GLU A 141 3.87 27.38 27.35
N LYS A 142 4.79 27.78 28.24
CA LYS A 142 6.16 28.18 27.91
C LYS A 142 6.80 27.06 27.11
N ALA A 143 6.81 27.21 25.79
CA ALA A 143 7.68 26.47 24.91
C ALA A 143 9.11 26.78 25.36
N LYS A 144 9.72 25.82 26.06
CA LYS A 144 11.16 25.83 26.29
C LYS A 144 11.79 25.86 24.90
N GLU A 145 12.40 26.98 24.58
CA GLU A 145 13.25 27.17 23.42
C GLU A 145 14.50 26.31 23.64
N SER A 146 14.34 24.99 23.53
CA SER A 146 15.45 24.12 23.22
C SER A 146 15.99 24.63 21.89
N LYS A 147 17.29 24.94 21.83
CA LYS A 147 18.00 25.17 20.57
C LYS A 147 17.66 24.00 19.63
N ASN A 148 16.65 24.18 18.80
CA ASN A 148 16.27 23.19 17.82
C ASN A 148 17.36 23.26 16.78
N LEU A 149 18.31 22.32 16.87
CA LEU A 149 19.30 22.11 15.82
C LEU A 149 18.55 22.05 14.49
N SER A 150 18.96 22.88 13.54
CA SER A 150 18.34 22.88 12.22
C SER A 150 18.47 21.49 11.62
N TYR A 151 17.43 21.06 10.88
CA TYR A 151 17.46 19.78 10.19
C TYR A 151 18.72 19.61 9.34
N GLU A 152 19.16 20.68 8.66
CA GLU A 152 20.41 20.70 7.89
C GLU A 152 21.65 20.38 8.74
N GLN A 153 21.75 20.97 9.93
CA GLN A 153 22.87 20.74 10.85
C GLN A 153 22.90 19.28 11.32
N ILE A 154 21.72 18.69 11.57
CA ILE A 154 21.60 17.28 11.95
C ILE A 154 22.06 16.37 10.81
N ILE A 155 21.65 16.68 9.58
CA ILE A 155 22.01 15.88 8.40
C ILE A 155 23.50 15.98 8.10
N GLU A 156 24.10 17.16 8.22
CA GLU A 156 25.53 17.36 8.06
C GLU A 156 26.33 16.62 9.13
N TYR A 157 25.89 16.69 10.39
CA TYR A 157 26.48 15.91 11.48
C TYR A 157 26.42 14.40 11.21
N LEU A 158 25.26 13.88 10.80
CA LEU A 158 25.10 12.46 10.49
C LEU A 158 25.93 12.02 9.27
N ARG A 159 26.19 12.90 8.30
CA ARG A 159 27.03 12.59 7.14
C ARG A 159 28.48 12.37 7.54
N ASN A 160 28.97 13.14 8.51
CA ASN A 160 30.37 13.13 8.95
C ASN A 160 30.63 12.13 10.08
N LEU A 161 29.58 11.53 10.64
CA LEU A 161 29.69 10.52 11.69
C LEU A 161 30.12 9.17 11.11
N SER A 162 31.12 8.54 11.73
CA SER A 162 31.47 7.15 11.46
C SER A 162 30.81 6.23 12.51
N ILE A 163 30.09 5.21 12.04
CA ILE A 163 29.38 4.23 12.90
C ILE A 163 30.06 2.85 12.88
N THR A 164 31.20 2.72 12.19
CA THR A 164 31.84 1.44 11.91
C THR A 164 32.15 0.60 13.15
N ASP A 165 32.43 1.22 14.29
CA ASP A 165 32.77 0.53 15.55
C ASP A 165 31.56 0.23 16.46
N ILE A 166 30.36 0.69 16.08
CA ILE A 166 29.13 0.54 16.88
C ILE A 166 28.25 -0.60 16.33
N LEU A 167 28.34 -0.87 15.03
CA LEU A 167 27.56 -1.94 14.40
C LEU A 167 28.28 -3.29 14.51
N PRO A 168 27.51 -4.40 14.66
CA PRO A 168 28.09 -5.74 14.58
C PRO A 168 28.68 -5.99 13.19
N VAL A 169 29.55 -7.01 13.10
CA VAL A 169 30.20 -7.40 11.84
C VAL A 169 29.17 -7.51 10.71
N ALA A 170 29.46 -6.84 9.60
CA ALA A 170 28.55 -6.80 8.48
C ALA A 170 28.30 -8.21 7.93
N HIS A 171 27.04 -8.62 7.90
CA HIS A 171 26.61 -9.82 7.19
C HIS A 171 26.89 -9.70 5.68
N PRO A 172 27.28 -10.80 5.00
CA PRO A 172 27.50 -10.79 3.57
C PRO A 172 26.19 -10.44 2.84
N VAL A 173 26.28 -9.65 1.78
CA VAL A 173 25.12 -9.30 0.94
C VAL A 173 24.63 -10.55 0.21
N ILE A 174 23.45 -11.03 0.59
CA ILE A 174 22.81 -12.19 -0.05
C ILE A 174 21.85 -11.70 -1.14
N ILE A 175 22.19 -11.97 -2.40
CA ILE A 175 21.29 -11.71 -3.53
C ILE A 175 20.31 -12.87 -3.66
N ARG A 176 19.05 -12.63 -3.32
CA ARG A 176 17.97 -13.63 -3.42
C ARG A 176 17.43 -13.70 -4.83
N LYS A 177 17.37 -14.89 -5.40
CA LYS A 177 16.73 -15.10 -6.71
C LYS A 177 15.23 -14.86 -6.61
N PHE A 178 14.66 -14.23 -7.63
CA PHE A 178 13.22 -14.07 -7.75
C PHE A 178 12.57 -15.45 -7.88
N GLN A 179 11.56 -15.72 -7.05
CA GLN A 179 10.81 -16.96 -7.07
C GLN A 179 9.40 -16.67 -7.58
N TRP A 180 8.99 -17.34 -8.66
CA TRP A 180 7.63 -17.28 -9.16
C TRP A 180 6.74 -18.16 -8.27
N SER A 181 5.70 -17.57 -7.69
CA SER A 181 4.63 -18.34 -7.04
C SER A 181 3.43 -18.44 -7.97
N ASP A 182 2.61 -19.48 -7.88
CA ASP A 182 1.42 -19.65 -8.73
C ASP A 182 0.51 -18.41 -8.74
N PRO A 183 0.21 -17.76 -7.60
CA PRO A 183 -0.64 -16.58 -7.63
C PRO A 183 0.03 -15.37 -8.31
N LEU A 184 1.37 -15.27 -8.29
CA LEU A 184 2.12 -14.25 -9.04
C LEU A 184 2.06 -14.49 -10.54
N VAL A 185 2.17 -15.75 -10.97
CA VAL A 185 2.06 -16.13 -12.39
C VAL A 185 0.66 -15.84 -12.90
N ILE A 186 -0.37 -16.19 -12.14
CA ILE A 186 -1.77 -15.91 -12.49
C ILE A 186 -2.00 -14.40 -12.57
N TRP A 187 -1.54 -13.66 -11.56
CA TRP A 187 -1.66 -12.19 -11.53
C TRP A 187 -0.93 -11.54 -12.71
N PHE A 188 0.33 -11.90 -12.94
CA PHE A 188 1.15 -11.34 -14.00
C PHE A 188 0.58 -11.66 -15.38
N ARG A 189 0.14 -12.91 -15.60
CA ARG A 189 -0.50 -13.33 -16.85
C ARG A 189 -1.80 -12.56 -17.09
N SER A 190 -2.61 -12.35 -16.06
CA SER A 190 -3.86 -11.57 -16.15
C SER A 190 -3.58 -10.10 -16.45
N MET A 191 -2.58 -9.50 -15.79
CA MET A 191 -2.14 -8.14 -16.06
C MET A 191 -1.60 -8.00 -17.49
N LEU A 192 -0.75 -8.92 -17.93
CA LEU A 192 -0.14 -8.92 -19.27
C LEU A 192 -1.21 -8.99 -20.36
N TRP A 193 -2.17 -9.91 -20.23
CA TRP A 193 -3.27 -10.01 -21.18
C TRP A 193 -4.21 -8.81 -21.12
N GLY A 194 -4.45 -8.23 -19.95
CA GLY A 194 -5.18 -6.96 -19.81
C GLY A 194 -4.49 -5.80 -20.53
N GLN A 195 -3.17 -5.68 -20.41
CA GLN A 195 -2.37 -4.67 -21.13
C GLN A 195 -2.36 -4.92 -22.64
N ALA A 196 -2.19 -6.17 -23.07
CA ALA A 196 -2.25 -6.55 -24.48
C ALA A 196 -3.63 -6.24 -25.08
N TYR A 197 -4.71 -6.46 -24.32
CA TYR A 197 -6.05 -6.10 -24.73
C TYR A 197 -6.20 -4.57 -24.90
N ILE A 198 -5.86 -3.78 -23.88
CA ILE A 198 -5.95 -2.30 -23.96
C ILE A 198 -5.11 -1.78 -25.15
N ALA A 199 -3.91 -2.31 -25.34
CA ALA A 199 -3.05 -1.97 -26.46
C ALA A 199 -3.68 -2.34 -27.82
N SER A 200 -4.45 -3.44 -27.89
CA SER A 200 -5.16 -3.86 -29.10
C SER A 200 -6.38 -3.01 -29.45
N ILE A 201 -6.97 -2.30 -28.48
CA ILE A 201 -8.11 -1.38 -28.69
C ILE A 201 -7.63 0.00 -29.17
N SER A 202 -6.36 0.34 -28.94
CA SER A 202 -5.79 1.60 -29.42
C SER A 202 -5.70 1.63 -30.95
N ASN A 203 -5.96 2.79 -31.56
CA ASN A 203 -5.92 3.00 -33.02
C ASN A 203 -4.54 2.70 -33.65
N TYR A 204 -3.49 2.58 -32.83
CA TYR A 204 -2.13 2.22 -33.23
C TYR A 204 -1.65 0.91 -32.58
N GLY A 205 -2.58 0.03 -32.24
CA GLY A 205 -2.26 -1.26 -31.63
C GLY A 205 -1.37 -2.12 -32.54
N PRO A 206 -0.61 -3.07 -31.98
CA PRO A 206 0.33 -3.92 -32.73
C PRO A 206 -0.35 -4.79 -33.80
N TRP A 207 -1.67 -4.91 -33.74
CA TRP A 207 -2.49 -5.70 -34.66
C TRP A 207 -3.18 -4.86 -35.74
N ASN A 208 -2.78 -3.60 -35.90
CA ASN A 208 -3.35 -2.70 -36.92
C ASN A 208 -3.15 -3.31 -38.33
N ASN A 209 -4.20 -3.27 -39.16
CA ASN A 209 -4.31 -3.94 -40.47
C ASN A 209 -4.28 -5.48 -40.46
N THR A 210 -4.52 -6.15 -39.32
CA THR A 210 -4.66 -7.62 -39.27
C THR A 210 -6.08 -8.06 -38.90
N HIS A 211 -6.49 -9.25 -39.33
CA HIS A 211 -7.77 -9.86 -38.94
C HIS A 211 -7.77 -10.44 -37.51
N VAL A 212 -6.67 -10.29 -36.77
CA VAL A 212 -6.50 -10.88 -35.44
C VAL A 212 -7.31 -10.08 -34.41
N LYS A 213 -8.42 -10.67 -33.94
CA LYS A 213 -9.22 -10.16 -32.83
C LYS A 213 -9.03 -11.07 -31.61
N LEU A 214 -8.16 -10.66 -30.68
CA LEU A 214 -7.85 -11.44 -29.48
C LEU A 214 -9.04 -11.59 -28.53
N PHE A 215 -9.93 -10.60 -28.48
CA PHE A 215 -11.07 -10.57 -27.56
C PHE A 215 -12.33 -10.09 -28.27
N HIS A 216 -13.40 -10.87 -28.17
CA HIS A 216 -14.73 -10.47 -28.62
C HIS A 216 -15.48 -9.91 -27.41
N VAL A 217 -15.77 -8.61 -27.40
CA VAL A 217 -16.64 -8.03 -26.37
C VAL A 217 -18.05 -8.56 -26.62
N LYS A 218 -18.49 -9.53 -25.81
CA LYS A 218 -19.90 -9.88 -25.74
C LYS A 218 -20.59 -8.75 -24.99
N GLN A 219 -21.11 -7.78 -25.74
CA GLN A 219 -22.03 -6.78 -25.19
C GLN A 219 -23.24 -7.57 -24.68
N GLN A 220 -23.48 -7.52 -23.37
CA GLN A 220 -24.56 -8.24 -22.72
C GLN A 220 -25.88 -7.86 -23.43
N GLN A 221 -26.67 -8.86 -23.82
CA GLN A 221 -27.96 -8.73 -24.51
C GLN A 221 -29.02 -7.98 -23.67
N GLN A 222 -28.83 -6.70 -23.37
CA GLN A 222 -29.91 -5.84 -22.85
C GLN A 222 -30.75 -5.23 -23.99
N GLN A 223 -30.28 -5.25 -25.24
CA GLN A 223 -31.09 -4.78 -26.38
C GLN A 223 -32.14 -5.79 -26.90
N GLN A 224 -32.04 -7.09 -26.55
CA GLN A 224 -33.05 -8.08 -26.99
C GLN A 224 -34.31 -8.12 -26.11
N GLN A 225 -34.30 -7.57 -24.89
CA GLN A 225 -35.52 -7.46 -24.07
C GLN A 225 -36.37 -6.21 -24.39
N GLN A 226 -35.79 -5.14 -24.97
CA GLN A 226 -36.57 -3.96 -25.36
C GLN A 226 -37.27 -4.08 -26.72
N GLN A 227 -36.78 -4.95 -27.63
CA GLN A 227 -37.46 -5.21 -28.91
C GLN A 227 -38.63 -6.20 -28.79
N GLN A 228 -38.67 -7.06 -27.78
CA GLN A 228 -39.81 -7.96 -27.55
C GLN A 228 -41.00 -7.25 -26.89
N GLN A 229 -40.77 -6.24 -26.04
CA GLN A 229 -41.87 -5.44 -25.46
C GLN A 229 -42.52 -4.46 -26.46
N SER A 230 -41.80 -4.03 -27.50
CA SER A 230 -42.36 -3.15 -28.54
C SER A 230 -43.19 -3.90 -29.60
N GLN A 231 -43.04 -5.23 -29.70
CA GLN A 231 -43.90 -6.08 -30.53
C GLN A 231 -45.18 -6.55 -29.82
N GLN A 232 -45.18 -6.67 -28.50
CA GLN A 232 -46.42 -6.97 -27.76
C GLN A 232 -47.40 -5.78 -27.69
N VAL A 233 -46.90 -4.54 -27.63
CA VAL A 233 -47.77 -3.34 -27.60
C VAL A 233 -48.44 -3.05 -28.95
N THR A 234 -47.84 -3.50 -30.06
CA THR A 234 -48.41 -3.34 -31.41
C THR A 234 -49.51 -4.36 -31.73
N ASP A 235 -49.48 -5.55 -31.10
CA ASP A 235 -50.58 -6.52 -31.24
C ASP A 235 -51.82 -6.10 -30.43
N ASP A 236 -51.68 -5.59 -29.20
CA ASP A 236 -52.83 -5.18 -28.37
C ASP A 236 -53.61 -3.96 -28.91
N THR A 237 -52.93 -3.08 -29.66
CA THR A 237 -53.57 -1.94 -30.35
C THR A 237 -54.30 -2.35 -31.63
N SER A 238 -53.90 -3.46 -32.24
CA SER A 238 -54.59 -4.01 -33.43
C SER A 238 -55.89 -4.76 -33.05
N PHE A 239 -55.95 -5.36 -31.86
CA PHE A 239 -57.15 -6.03 -31.35
C PHE A 239 -58.22 -5.06 -30.85
N THR A 240 -57.85 -3.95 -30.22
CA THR A 240 -58.81 -2.92 -29.75
C THR A 240 -59.44 -2.13 -30.89
N THR A 241 -58.76 -1.97 -32.03
CA THR A 241 -59.32 -1.27 -33.22
C THR A 241 -60.37 -2.11 -33.95
N ARG A 242 -60.36 -3.45 -33.83
CA ARG A 242 -61.36 -4.33 -34.48
C ARG A 242 -62.69 -4.43 -33.73
N ILE A 243 -62.76 -4.06 -32.45
CA ILE A 243 -63.99 -4.15 -31.64
C ILE A 243 -64.82 -2.86 -31.70
N SER A 244 -64.27 -1.76 -32.24
CA SER A 244 -64.98 -0.47 -32.36
C SER A 244 -65.74 -0.25 -33.68
N ASN A 245 -65.69 -1.20 -34.63
CA ASN A 245 -66.29 -1.06 -35.97
C ASN A 245 -67.28 -2.19 -36.31
N ALA A 246 -67.97 -2.75 -35.32
CA ALA A 246 -69.11 -3.64 -35.49
C ALA A 246 -70.33 -3.10 -34.73
#